data_AF-A0AAU8RV27-F1
#
_entry.id   AF-A0AAU8RV27-F1
#
_cell.length_a   1.000
_cell.length_b   1.000
_cell.length_c   1.000
_cell.angle_alpha   90.00
_cell.angle_beta   90.00
_cell.angle_gamma   90.00
#
_symmetry.space_group_name_H-M   'P 1'
#
loop_
_entity.id
_entity.type
_entity.pdbx_description
1 polymer ?
#
loop_
_entity_poly.entity_id
_entity_poly.type
_entity_poly.pdbx_seq_one_letter_code
_entity_poly.pdbx_strand_id
1 'polypeptide(L)'
;MTDLIEVRVSNLIGAPLDWAVAMAEGFGTDPECRTTIWRSRTDPTSASIRGATDGFGYRPSNNWEHGGPLLEKHQAGLSHDRYLSGGPCGWSAGPLNSTWLSGPTPLIAFCRSLVHAKLGPIVRVPKELLP
;
A
#
# COMPACT_ATOMS: atom_id res chain seq x y z
N MET A 1 17.10 16.85 -1.08
CA MET A 1 17.39 15.44 -1.44
C MET A 1 16.69 14.56 -0.41
N THR A 2 15.56 13.97 -0.76
CA THR A 2 14.88 13.02 0.12
C THR A 2 15.50 11.64 -0.04
N ASP A 3 16.08 11.12 1.03
CA ASP A 3 16.63 9.79 1.07
C ASP A 3 15.50 8.75 1.01
N LEU A 4 15.62 7.81 0.07
CA LEU A 4 14.81 6.61 0.04
C LEU A 4 15.47 5.57 0.93
N ILE A 5 14.70 4.94 1.82
CA ILE A 5 15.21 3.86 2.67
C ILE A 5 14.55 2.53 2.32
N GLU A 6 15.29 1.45 2.50
CA GLU A 6 14.81 0.09 2.28
C GLU A 6 14.01 -0.41 3.48
N VAL A 7 12.79 -0.88 3.23
CA VAL A 7 11.89 -1.39 4.26
C VAL A 7 11.28 -2.70 3.78
N ARG A 8 11.17 -3.68 4.69
CA ARG A 8 10.43 -4.92 4.41
C ARG A 8 8.95 -4.64 4.26
N VAL A 9 8.33 -5.19 3.22
CA VAL A 9 6.90 -4.96 2.92
C VAL A 9 5.99 -5.38 4.08
N SER A 10 6.36 -6.46 4.79
CA SER A 10 5.63 -6.94 5.97
C SER A 10 5.52 -5.90 7.10
N ASN A 11 6.44 -4.92 7.13
CA ASN A 11 6.50 -3.90 8.17
C ASN A 11 5.82 -2.59 7.76
N LEU A 12 5.44 -2.45 6.49
CA LEU A 12 4.79 -1.24 5.99
C LEU A 12 3.37 -1.12 6.55
N ILE A 13 3.00 0.08 6.97
CA ILE A 13 1.66 0.44 7.44
C ILE A 13 1.43 1.94 7.17
N GLY A 14 0.18 2.34 6.91
CA GLY A 14 -0.18 3.74 6.70
C GLY A 14 0.47 4.36 5.45
N ALA A 15 0.85 5.63 5.54
CA ALA A 15 1.44 6.41 4.46
C ALA A 15 2.55 5.69 3.63
N PRO A 16 3.57 5.06 4.23
CA PRO A 16 4.61 4.39 3.45
C PRO A 16 4.08 3.14 2.72
N LEU A 17 3.05 2.47 3.25
CA LEU A 17 2.36 1.39 2.54
C LEU A 17 1.54 1.93 1.37
N ASP A 18 0.77 2.99 1.60
CA ASP A 18 -0.06 3.63 0.58
C ASP A 18 0.76 4.17 -0.60
N TRP A 19 1.93 4.75 -0.31
CA TRP A 19 2.91 5.16 -1.32
C TRP A 19 3.43 3.96 -2.11
N ALA A 20 3.80 2.87 -1.44
CA ALA A 20 4.30 1.67 -2.11
C ALA A 20 3.23 1.04 -3.02
N VAL A 21 1.95 1.06 -2.60
CA VAL A 21 0.83 0.62 -3.45
C VAL A 21 0.72 1.50 -4.69
N ALA A 22 0.84 2.82 -4.56
CA ALA A 22 0.82 3.72 -5.72
C ALA A 22 1.94 3.38 -6.72
N MET A 23 3.15 3.12 -6.24
CA MET A 23 4.27 2.70 -7.10
C MET A 23 4.02 1.34 -7.74
N ALA A 24 3.44 0.39 -7.01
CA ALA A 24 3.04 -0.92 -7.55
C ALA A 24 1.94 -0.78 -8.61
N GLU A 25 1.08 0.23 -8.50
CA GLU A 25 0.05 0.55 -9.49
C GLU A 25 0.57 1.37 -10.68
N GLY A 26 1.87 1.72 -10.70
CA GLY A 26 2.50 2.44 -11.80
C GLY A 26 2.27 3.94 -11.78
N PHE A 27 1.93 4.51 -10.62
CA PHE A 27 1.73 5.95 -10.47
C PHE A 27 3.07 6.67 -10.59
N GLY A 28 3.02 7.91 -11.08
CA GLY A 28 4.17 8.81 -11.06
C GLY A 28 4.41 9.39 -9.67
N THR A 29 5.62 9.88 -9.43
CA THR A 29 5.93 10.74 -8.28
C THR A 29 6.31 12.12 -8.80
N ASP A 30 5.89 13.14 -8.06
CA ASP A 30 6.34 14.50 -8.30
C ASP A 30 7.87 14.58 -8.04
N PRO A 31 8.68 15.03 -9.02
CA PRO A 31 10.13 15.15 -8.87
C PRO A 31 10.56 16.10 -7.74
N GLU A 32 9.75 17.12 -7.46
CA GLU A 32 10.00 18.14 -6.45
C GLU A 32 9.41 17.74 -5.09
N CYS A 33 8.27 17.04 -5.09
CA CYS A 33 7.59 16.59 -3.88
C CYS A 33 7.24 15.08 -3.92
N ARG A 34 8.21 14.21 -3.61
CA ARG A 34 8.03 12.74 -3.68
C ARG A 34 6.93 12.15 -2.78
N THR A 35 6.33 12.96 -1.89
CA THR A 35 5.15 12.59 -1.09
C THR A 35 3.82 12.85 -1.81
N THR A 36 3.87 13.43 -3.00
CA THR A 36 2.76 13.62 -3.92
C THR A 36 2.88 12.63 -5.06
N ILE A 37 1.81 11.89 -5.33
CA ILE A 37 1.74 10.90 -6.41
C ILE A 37 0.82 11.40 -7.52
N TRP A 38 1.09 10.99 -8.76
CA TRP A 38 0.29 11.31 -9.94
C TRP A 38 -0.33 10.03 -10.51
N ARG A 39 -1.66 9.97 -10.61
CA ARG A 39 -2.39 8.80 -11.17
C ARG A 39 -1.98 8.47 -12.60
N SER A 40 -1.70 9.50 -13.41
CA SER A 40 -1.16 9.36 -14.75
C SER A 40 -0.06 10.39 -14.97
N ARG A 41 0.88 10.09 -15.88
CA ARG A 41 1.84 11.07 -16.40
C ARG A 41 1.17 12.24 -17.13
N THR A 42 -0.03 12.01 -17.67
CA THR A 42 -0.76 12.96 -18.52
C THR A 42 -1.96 13.62 -17.84
N ASP A 43 -2.39 13.08 -16.69
CA ASP A 43 -3.50 13.62 -15.89
C ASP A 43 -3.01 13.76 -14.43
N PRO A 44 -2.62 14.98 -14.02
CA PRO A 44 -2.04 15.25 -12.71
C PRO A 44 -3.14 15.34 -11.65
N THR A 45 -4.00 14.32 -11.55
CA THR A 45 -4.76 14.12 -10.31
C THR A 45 -3.74 13.75 -9.23
N SER A 46 -3.22 14.78 -8.57
CA SER A 46 -2.20 14.68 -7.54
C SER A 46 -2.86 14.31 -6.22
N ALA A 47 -2.42 13.22 -5.60
CA ALA A 47 -2.83 12.87 -4.26
C ALA A 47 -1.63 12.97 -3.32
N SER A 48 -1.79 13.69 -2.20
CA SER A 48 -0.81 13.67 -1.12
C SER A 48 -0.90 12.35 -0.38
N ILE A 49 0.25 11.71 -0.11
CA ILE A 49 0.34 10.56 0.78
C ILE A 49 0.51 10.99 2.24
N ARG A 50 1.03 12.20 2.50
CA ARG A 50 1.12 12.75 3.87
C ARG A 50 -0.26 12.99 4.48
N GLY A 51 -1.25 13.34 3.66
CA GLY A 51 -2.63 13.49 4.10
C GLY A 51 -3.26 12.22 4.68
N ALA A 52 -2.62 11.05 4.52
CA ALA A 52 -3.08 9.77 5.07
C ALA A 52 -3.33 9.84 6.59
N THR A 53 -2.53 10.60 7.34
CA THR A 53 -2.75 10.83 8.79
C THR A 53 -3.95 11.74 9.07
N ASP A 54 -4.25 12.66 8.16
CA ASP A 54 -5.20 13.77 8.37
C ASP A 54 -6.59 13.55 7.72
N GLY A 55 -6.87 12.34 7.24
CA GLY A 55 -8.16 12.00 6.61
C GLY A 55 -8.26 12.20 5.10
N PHE A 56 -7.28 12.83 4.43
CA PHE A 56 -7.29 13.07 2.98
C PHE A 56 -6.23 12.26 2.20
N GLY A 57 -6.21 12.38 0.87
CA GLY A 57 -5.18 11.77 0.01
C GLY A 57 -5.45 10.32 -0.42
N TYR A 58 -4.48 9.70 -1.09
CA TYR A 58 -4.59 8.31 -1.55
C TYR A 58 -4.18 7.35 -0.43
N ARG A 59 -5.11 6.51 -0.01
CA ARG A 59 -5.03 5.71 1.22
C ARG A 59 -5.65 4.31 1.08
N PRO A 60 -5.19 3.50 0.10
CA PRO A 60 -5.77 2.18 -0.18
C PRO A 60 -5.69 1.21 1.00
N SER A 61 -4.75 1.39 1.95
CA SER A 61 -4.62 0.54 3.12
C SER A 61 -5.67 0.80 4.21
N ASN A 62 -6.38 1.94 4.16
CA ASN A 62 -7.33 2.35 5.20
C ASN A 62 -8.67 2.93 4.68
N ASN A 63 -8.81 3.20 3.38
CA ASN A 63 -10.07 3.65 2.77
C ASN A 63 -10.54 2.64 1.71
N TRP A 64 -11.75 2.11 1.92
CA TRP A 64 -12.40 1.18 1.00
C TRP A 64 -12.73 1.79 -0.36
N GLU A 65 -12.99 3.10 -0.45
CA GLU A 65 -13.20 3.77 -1.74
C GLU A 65 -11.95 3.70 -2.64
N HIS A 66 -10.77 3.55 -2.03
CA HIS A 66 -9.49 3.40 -2.74
C HIS A 66 -9.07 1.94 -2.87
N GLY A 67 -9.19 1.16 -1.78
CA GLY A 67 -8.76 -0.24 -1.74
C GLY A 67 -9.72 -1.21 -2.42
N GLY A 68 -11.04 -0.96 -2.36
CA GLY A 68 -12.08 -1.79 -2.96
C GLY A 68 -11.89 -1.99 -4.47
N PRO A 69 -11.77 -0.93 -5.27
CA PRO A 69 -11.52 -1.04 -6.70
C PRO A 69 -10.21 -1.80 -7.03
N LEU A 70 -9.20 -1.72 -6.17
CA LEU A 70 -7.95 -2.47 -6.35
C LEU A 70 -8.14 -3.96 -6.09
N LEU A 71 -8.96 -4.34 -5.10
CA LEU A 71 -9.28 -5.74 -4.83
C LEU A 71 -9.93 -6.39 -6.06
N GLU A 72 -10.92 -5.71 -6.65
CA GLU A 72 -11.57 -6.19 -7.87
C GLU A 72 -10.60 -6.24 -9.05
N LYS A 73 -9.84 -5.16 -9.28
CA LYS A 73 -8.84 -5.07 -10.36
C LYS A 73 -7.82 -6.21 -10.31
N HIS A 74 -7.41 -6.62 -9.12
CA HIS A 74 -6.40 -7.67 -8.91
C HIS A 74 -7.00 -9.04 -8.58
N GLN A 75 -8.32 -9.20 -8.73
CA GLN A 75 -9.07 -10.43 -8.44
C GLN A 75 -8.70 -11.01 -7.07
N ALA A 76 -8.60 -10.13 -6.08
CA ALA A 76 -8.01 -10.43 -4.79
C ALA A 76 -8.96 -11.23 -3.90
N GLY A 77 -8.40 -12.17 -3.15
CA GLY A 77 -9.10 -12.87 -2.09
C GLY A 77 -8.83 -12.22 -0.72
N LEU A 78 -9.85 -12.22 0.13
CA LEU A 78 -9.74 -11.84 1.54
C LEU A 78 -10.14 -13.03 2.40
N SER A 79 -9.29 -13.43 3.34
CA SER A 79 -9.61 -14.44 4.34
C SER A 79 -9.38 -13.87 5.73
N HIS A 80 -10.37 -14.06 6.59
CA HIS A 80 -10.23 -13.81 8.01
C HIS A 80 -9.99 -15.14 8.70
N ASP A 81 -8.85 -15.26 9.36
CA ASP A 81 -8.52 -16.46 10.11
C ASP A 81 -8.12 -16.08 11.54
N ARG A 82 -8.88 -16.65 12.47
CA ARG A 82 -8.72 -16.43 13.91
C ARG A 82 -7.39 -17.00 14.42
N TYR A 83 -6.74 -17.87 13.67
CA TYR A 83 -5.56 -18.64 14.07
C TYR A 83 -4.30 -18.29 13.28
N LEU A 84 -4.39 -17.50 12.20
CA LEU A 84 -3.26 -17.15 11.31
C LEU A 84 -2.15 -16.33 11.98
N SER A 85 -2.29 -15.92 13.24
CA SER A 85 -1.36 -14.95 13.85
C SER A 85 -1.21 -15.08 15.36
N GLY A 86 -1.21 -16.28 15.97
CA GLY A 86 -0.75 -16.48 17.36
C GLY A 86 -1.30 -15.50 18.42
N GLY A 87 -2.47 -14.92 18.15
CA GLY A 87 -2.94 -13.63 18.68
C GLY A 87 -4.27 -13.29 18.00
N PRO A 88 -5.07 -12.36 18.57
CA PRO A 88 -6.49 -12.28 18.29
C PRO A 88 -6.73 -11.68 16.90
N CYS A 89 -7.03 -12.55 15.93
CA CYS A 89 -7.55 -12.22 14.60
C CYS A 89 -6.54 -11.59 13.63
N GLY A 90 -6.13 -12.37 12.62
CA GLY A 90 -5.33 -11.89 11.49
C GLY A 90 -6.14 -11.95 10.19
N TRP A 91 -5.99 -10.93 9.34
CA TRP A 91 -6.44 -11.02 7.97
C TRP A 91 -5.30 -11.53 7.10
N SER A 92 -5.62 -12.38 6.13
CA SER A 92 -4.71 -12.75 5.05
C SER A 92 -5.39 -12.41 3.73
N ALA A 93 -4.66 -11.76 2.84
CA ALA A 93 -5.19 -11.35 1.56
C ALA A 93 -4.10 -11.28 0.51
N GLY A 94 -4.52 -11.34 -0.75
CA GLY A 94 -3.62 -11.15 -1.87
C GLY A 94 -4.31 -11.18 -3.23
N PRO A 95 -3.68 -10.59 -4.27
CA PRO A 95 -4.06 -10.79 -5.66
C PRO A 95 -4.16 -12.28 -6.04
N LEU A 96 -4.91 -12.56 -7.10
CA LEU A 96 -4.92 -13.89 -7.72
C LEU A 96 -3.49 -14.32 -8.09
N ASN A 97 -3.15 -15.59 -7.79
CA ASN A 97 -1.84 -16.20 -8.06
C ASN A 97 -0.64 -15.48 -7.41
N SER A 98 -0.84 -14.79 -6.29
CA SER A 98 0.22 -14.11 -5.54
C SER A 98 0.47 -14.75 -4.16
N THR A 99 1.55 -14.32 -3.51
CA THR A 99 1.80 -14.65 -2.10
C THR A 99 0.86 -13.85 -1.21
N TRP A 100 -0.01 -14.54 -0.49
CA TRP A 100 -0.89 -13.91 0.49
C TRP A 100 -0.07 -13.47 1.71
N LEU A 101 -0.27 -12.23 2.13
CA LEU A 101 0.37 -11.68 3.31
C LEU A 101 -0.66 -11.35 4.38
N SER A 102 -0.22 -11.37 5.63
CA SER A 102 -1.06 -11.07 6.76
C SER A 102 -1.02 -9.60 7.17
N GLY A 103 -2.10 -9.16 7.80
CA GLY A 103 -2.25 -7.81 8.32
C GLY A 103 -3.35 -7.70 9.36
N PRO A 104 -3.36 -6.62 10.14
CA PRO A 104 -4.38 -6.35 11.15
C PRO A 104 -5.75 -6.03 10.54
N THR A 105 -5.79 -5.63 9.27
CA THR A 105 -7.01 -5.35 8.50
C THR A 105 -6.91 -6.01 7.12
N PRO A 106 -8.05 -6.29 6.45
CA PRO A 106 -8.04 -6.91 5.13
C PRO A 106 -7.29 -6.04 4.10
N LEU A 107 -7.49 -4.73 4.16
CA LEU A 107 -6.84 -3.79 3.24
C LEU A 107 -5.33 -3.72 3.45
N ILE A 108 -4.83 -3.74 4.70
CA ILE A 108 -3.39 -3.78 4.96
C ILE A 108 -2.79 -5.09 4.46
N ALA A 109 -3.45 -6.22 4.73
CA ALA A 109 -3.03 -7.54 4.25
C ALA A 109 -2.92 -7.56 2.71
N PHE A 110 -3.96 -7.08 2.03
CA PHE A 110 -4.01 -7.01 0.58
C PHE A 110 -2.95 -6.07 0.01
N CYS A 111 -2.84 -4.84 0.53
CA CYS A 111 -1.89 -3.85 0.06
C CYS A 111 -0.45 -4.36 0.18
N ARG A 112 -0.11 -5.02 1.30
CA ARG A 112 1.20 -5.66 1.47
C ARG A 112 1.43 -6.74 0.43
N SER A 113 0.46 -7.63 0.22
CA SER A 113 0.57 -8.71 -0.76
C SER A 113 0.71 -8.17 -2.20
N LEU A 114 -0.05 -7.13 -2.56
CA LEU A 114 0.04 -6.46 -3.85
C LEU A 114 1.43 -5.85 -4.09
N VAL A 115 1.96 -5.12 -3.10
CA VAL A 115 3.31 -4.54 -3.16
C VAL A 115 4.35 -5.65 -3.27
N HIS A 116 4.22 -6.71 -2.46
CA HIS A 116 5.14 -7.83 -2.50
C HIS A 116 5.15 -8.53 -3.87
N ALA A 117 3.98 -8.75 -4.46
CA ALA A 117 3.84 -9.41 -5.74
C ALA A 117 4.48 -8.61 -6.90
N LYS A 118 4.43 -7.27 -6.83
CA LYS A 118 4.88 -6.40 -7.92
C LYS A 118 6.29 -5.84 -7.74
N LEU A 119 6.66 -5.49 -6.50
CA LEU A 119 7.92 -4.80 -6.19
C LEU A 119 8.90 -5.68 -5.38
N GLY A 120 8.44 -6.84 -4.88
CA GLY A 120 9.25 -7.77 -4.08
C GLY A 120 9.17 -7.53 -2.58
N PRO A 121 9.92 -8.31 -1.76
CA PRO A 121 9.80 -8.31 -0.30
C PRO A 121 10.40 -7.08 0.40
N ILE A 122 11.24 -6.31 -0.30
CA ILE A 122 11.90 -5.11 0.18
C ILE A 122 11.65 -3.99 -0.82
N VAL A 123 11.18 -2.85 -0.34
CA VAL A 123 10.89 -1.68 -1.18
C VAL A 123 11.57 -0.43 -0.63
N ARG A 124 11.84 0.52 -1.53
CA ARG A 124 12.47 1.80 -1.22
C ARG A 124 11.40 2.87 -1.05
N VAL A 125 11.19 3.34 0.18
CA VAL A 125 10.18 4.37 0.52
C VAL A 125 10.84 5.69 0.93
N PRO A 126 10.22 6.84 0.67
CA PRO A 126 10.69 8.13 1.18
C PRO A 126 10.77 8.12 2.71
N LYS A 127 11.93 8.47 3.27
CA LYS A 127 12.16 8.51 4.73
C LYS A 127 11.12 9.37 5.45
N GLU A 128 10.65 10.43 4.81
CA GLU A 128 9.69 11.38 5.37
C GLU A 128 8.29 10.81 5.60
N LEU A 129 7.96 9.68 4.97
CA LEU A 129 6.68 9.00 5.17
C LEU A 129 6.72 8.03 6.35
N LEU A 130 7.91 7.73 6.86
CA LEU A 130 8.02 6.89 8.04
C LEU A 130 7.75 7.73 9.29
N PRO A 131 7.06 7.14 10.29
CA PRO A 131 6.86 7.79 11.58
C PRO A 131 8.17 8.02 12.33
#